data_AF-A0A7S1TP77-F1
#
_entry.id   AF-A0A7S1TP77-F1
#
_cell.length_a   1.000
_cell.length_b   1.000
_cell.length_c   1.000
_cell.angle_alpha   90.00
_cell.angle_beta   90.00
_cell.angle_gamma   90.00
#
_symmetry.space_group_name_H-M   'P 1'
#
loop_
_entity.id
_entity.type
_entity.pdbx_description
1 polymer ?
#
loop_
_entity_poly.entity_id
_entity_poly.type
_entity_poly.pdbx_seq_one_letter_code
_entity_poly.pdbx_strand_id
1 'polypeptide(L)'
;AALARARAAAAHRGRRALGGGGRSGERVGLPRRSCTTLTPVAMHPPLDKPHPYCHEVIELFKACHADNPVGKWVGACNSAKRALDDCLKAQKKILARENQAKAQRQRERMAQAREISQSS
;
A
#
# COMPACT_ATOMS: atom_id res chain seq x y z
N ALA A 1 -37.54 7.12 50.02
CA ALA A 1 -36.35 6.25 50.10
C ALA A 1 -35.65 6.24 48.75
N ALA A 2 -34.32 6.49 48.76
CA ALA A 2 -33.34 6.38 47.67
C ALA A 2 -33.68 7.10 46.34
N LEU A 3 -33.41 8.41 46.22
CA LEU A 3 -32.12 9.01 45.79
C LEU A 3 -31.60 8.53 44.42
N ALA A 4 -31.64 9.46 43.46
CA ALA A 4 -30.60 9.81 42.47
C ALA A 4 -29.98 8.66 41.65
N ARG A 5 -29.97 8.76 40.31
CA ARG A 5 -29.00 9.62 39.61
C ARG A 5 -29.50 10.02 38.22
N ALA A 6 -29.85 11.29 38.07
CA ALA A 6 -29.65 12.00 36.83
C ALA A 6 -28.14 12.11 36.58
N ARG A 7 -27.67 11.74 35.38
CA ARG A 7 -26.42 12.26 34.83
C ARG A 7 -26.73 12.92 33.51
N ALA A 8 -26.99 14.22 33.58
CA ALA A 8 -26.72 15.12 32.48
C ALA A 8 -25.21 15.07 32.20
N ALA A 9 -24.83 14.80 30.96
CA ALA A 9 -23.50 15.09 30.45
C ALA A 9 -23.64 16.21 29.42
N ALA A 10 -22.98 17.32 29.73
CA ALA A 10 -23.12 18.61 29.11
C ALA A 10 -22.82 18.62 27.61
N ALA A 11 -23.60 19.44 26.89
CA ALA A 11 -23.30 19.92 25.56
C ALA A 11 -22.07 20.85 25.61
N HIS A 12 -20.88 20.27 25.62
CA HIS A 12 -19.66 21.01 25.32
C HIS A 12 -19.58 21.21 23.80
N ARG A 13 -20.04 22.35 23.29
CA ARG A 13 -19.58 22.88 22.00
C ARG A 13 -18.13 23.34 22.17
N GLY A 14 -17.22 22.38 22.23
CA GLY A 14 -15.78 22.57 22.13
C GLY A 14 -15.32 21.99 20.80
N ARG A 15 -14.78 22.84 19.93
CA ARG A 15 -14.10 22.46 18.68
C ARG A 15 -13.29 21.17 18.87
N ARG A 16 -13.71 20.07 18.21
CA ARG A 16 -12.86 18.90 18.01
C ARG A 16 -12.62 18.74 16.53
N ALA A 17 -11.36 18.91 16.16
CA ALA A 17 -10.84 18.71 14.83
C ALA A 17 -11.25 17.34 14.30
N LEU A 18 -11.90 17.33 13.14
CA LEU A 18 -12.00 16.15 12.28
C LEU A 18 -10.61 15.90 11.68
N GLY A 19 -9.74 15.28 12.46
CA GLY A 19 -8.46 14.75 12.02
C GLY A 19 -8.52 13.23 12.09
N GLY A 20 -8.70 12.59 10.93
CA GLY A 20 -8.75 11.14 10.83
C GLY A 20 -7.52 10.48 11.44
N GLY A 21 -7.75 9.45 12.26
CA GLY A 21 -6.72 8.57 12.78
C GLY A 21 -6.03 7.83 11.64
N GLY A 22 -5.01 8.47 11.07
CA GLY A 22 -3.97 7.82 10.30
C GLY A 22 -3.30 6.80 11.21
N ARG A 23 -3.11 5.59 10.67
CA ARG A 23 -2.37 4.49 11.29
C ARG A 23 -1.10 5.05 11.95
N SER A 24 -0.89 4.74 13.22
CA SER A 24 0.42 4.83 13.87
C SER A 24 1.35 3.80 13.20
N GLY A 25 1.71 4.05 11.94
CA GLY A 25 3.01 3.66 11.45
C GLY A 25 3.92 4.77 11.90
N GLU A 26 4.79 4.46 12.86
CA GLU A 26 5.93 5.29 13.23
C GLU A 26 6.53 5.85 11.94
N ARG A 27 6.35 7.16 11.68
CA ARG A 27 7.15 7.85 10.68
C ARG A 27 8.52 8.01 11.31
N VAL A 28 9.27 6.91 11.37
CA VAL A 28 10.72 6.98 11.45
C VAL A 28 11.11 7.86 10.27
N GLY A 29 11.63 9.04 10.56
CA GLY A 29 12.19 9.92 9.54
C GLY A 29 13.30 9.17 8.86
N LEU A 30 13.00 8.48 7.75
CA LEU A 30 14.04 8.03 6.85
C LEU A 30 14.74 9.32 6.38
N PRO A 31 16.07 9.46 6.59
CA PRO A 31 16.79 10.61 6.10
C PRO A 31 16.52 10.73 4.59
N ARG A 32 16.37 11.96 4.08
CA ARG A 32 16.33 12.25 2.64
C ARG A 32 17.47 11.45 2.01
N ARG A 33 17.13 10.42 1.24
CA ARG A 33 18.11 9.56 0.56
C ARG A 33 19.07 10.48 -0.19
N SER A 34 20.33 10.50 0.24
CA SER A 34 21.41 11.14 -0.47
C SER A 34 21.56 10.44 -1.83
N CYS A 35 21.73 11.24 -2.88
CA CYS A 35 21.85 10.77 -4.26
C CYS A 35 23.24 10.16 -4.57
N THR A 36 23.99 9.71 -3.56
CA THR A 36 25.44 9.47 -3.68
C THR A 36 25.88 8.01 -3.56
N THR A 37 24.98 7.05 -3.41
CA THR A 37 25.35 5.63 -3.53
C THR A 37 25.17 5.18 -4.97
N LEU A 38 26.18 5.41 -5.80
CA LEU A 38 26.33 4.79 -7.13
C LEU A 38 26.70 3.31 -6.94
N THR A 39 25.82 2.54 -6.31
CA THR A 39 25.79 1.09 -6.51
C THR A 39 25.46 0.86 -7.99
N PRO A 40 26.10 -0.09 -8.69
CA PRO A 40 25.73 -0.43 -10.06
C PRO A 40 24.21 -0.66 -10.06
N VAL A 41 23.51 0.23 -10.76
CA VAL A 41 22.06 0.30 -10.72
C VAL A 41 21.58 -1.04 -11.27
N ALA A 42 21.10 -1.90 -10.39
CA ALA A 42 20.17 -2.94 -10.79
C ALA A 42 19.04 -2.17 -11.47
N MET A 43 18.98 -2.26 -12.80
CA MET A 43 18.01 -1.55 -13.65
C MET A 43 16.57 -2.04 -13.44
N HIS A 44 16.28 -2.66 -12.29
CA HIS A 44 14.96 -3.12 -11.89
C HIS A 44 14.72 -2.70 -10.43
N PRO A 45 13.61 -1.98 -10.14
CA PRO A 45 13.02 -2.04 -8.82
C PRO A 45 12.74 -3.52 -8.49
N PRO A 46 12.89 -3.97 -7.23
CA PRO A 46 12.74 -5.38 -6.88
C PRO A 46 11.35 -5.93 -7.27
N LEU A 47 11.30 -6.64 -8.41
CA LEU A 47 10.22 -7.52 -8.88
C LEU A 47 10.18 -8.86 -8.11
N ASP A 48 10.91 -8.96 -7.00
CA ASP A 48 11.00 -10.17 -6.16
C ASP A 48 9.71 -10.49 -5.40
N LYS A 49 8.71 -9.60 -5.46
CA LYS A 49 7.39 -9.85 -4.90
C LYS A 49 6.62 -10.85 -5.77
N PRO A 50 5.75 -11.69 -5.18
CA PRO A 50 4.95 -12.61 -5.97
C PRO A 50 3.98 -11.86 -6.89
N HIS A 51 4.07 -12.14 -8.19
CA HIS A 51 3.24 -11.58 -9.25
C HIS A 51 2.40 -12.68 -9.93
N PRO A 52 1.29 -13.13 -9.33
CA PRO A 52 0.53 -14.30 -9.81
C PRO A 52 0.03 -14.18 -11.25
N TYR A 53 -0.17 -12.96 -11.76
CA TYR A 53 -0.69 -12.73 -13.12
C TYR A 53 0.39 -12.32 -14.14
N CYS A 54 1.56 -11.88 -13.68
CA CYS A 54 2.59 -11.30 -14.55
C CYS A 54 3.89 -12.10 -14.57
N HIS A 55 3.91 -13.29 -13.97
CA HIS A 55 5.12 -14.13 -13.85
C HIS A 55 5.77 -14.40 -15.21
N GLU A 56 4.99 -14.79 -16.21
CA GLU A 56 5.49 -15.10 -17.56
C GLU A 56 6.15 -13.88 -18.23
N VAL A 57 5.55 -12.70 -18.09
CA VAL A 57 6.08 -11.45 -18.68
C VAL A 57 7.35 -11.00 -17.96
N ILE A 58 7.45 -11.27 -16.65
CA ILE A 58 8.66 -11.01 -15.86
C ILE A 58 9.81 -11.91 -16.34
N GLU A 59 9.55 -13.20 -16.55
CA GLU A 59 10.57 -14.13 -17.05
C GLU A 59 11.04 -13.75 -18.46
N LEU A 60 10.13 -13.33 -19.34
CA LEU A 60 10.50 -12.81 -20.66
C LEU A 60 11.42 -11.57 -20.58
N PHE A 61 11.13 -10.65 -19.65
CA PHE A 61 11.95 -9.47 -19.44
C PHE A 61 13.34 -9.84 -18.90
N LYS A 62 13.42 -10.79 -17.96
CA LYS A 62 14.68 -11.33 -17.44
C LYS A 62 15.50 -12.02 -18.54
N ALA A 63 14.85 -12.84 -19.38
CA ALA A 63 15.49 -13.50 -20.51
C ALA A 63 16.11 -12.47 -21.47
N CYS A 64 15.35 -11.42 -21.84
CA CYS A 64 15.88 -10.37 -22.71
C CYS A 64 17.15 -9.72 -22.14
N HIS A 65 17.21 -9.48 -20.82
CA HIS A 65 18.39 -8.94 -20.17
C HIS A 65 19.56 -9.93 -20.06
N ALA A 66 19.27 -11.23 -19.92
CA ALA A 66 20.28 -12.29 -19.91
C ALA A 66 20.93 -12.45 -21.29
N ASP A 67 20.11 -12.41 -22.35
CA ASP A 67 20.56 -12.56 -23.74
C ASP A 67 21.27 -11.30 -24.25
N ASN A 68 20.95 -10.13 -23.72
CA ASN A 68 21.44 -8.84 -24.22
C ASN A 68 22.13 -8.00 -23.13
N PRO A 69 23.32 -8.39 -22.65
CA PRO A 69 24.03 -7.70 -21.57
C PRO A 69 24.45 -6.26 -21.93
N VAL A 70 24.70 -5.98 -23.22
CA VAL A 70 24.96 -4.62 -23.73
C VAL A 70 23.67 -3.98 -24.26
N GLY A 71 22.80 -4.78 -24.88
CA GLY A 71 21.51 -4.35 -25.45
C GLY A 71 20.54 -3.73 -24.44
N LYS A 72 20.66 -4.08 -23.15
CA LYS A 72 19.87 -3.50 -22.06
C LYS A 72 20.08 -1.99 -21.89
N TRP A 73 21.25 -1.46 -22.24
CA TRP A 73 21.58 -0.04 -22.10
C TRP A 73 21.17 0.80 -23.32
N VAL A 74 21.05 0.18 -24.48
CA VAL A 74 20.62 0.83 -25.74
C VAL A 74 19.12 0.67 -26.01
N GLY A 75 18.39 0.00 -25.10
CA GLY A 75 16.93 -0.10 -25.17
C GLY A 75 16.38 -1.27 -26.01
N ALA A 76 17.18 -2.30 -26.28
CA ALA A 76 16.74 -3.48 -27.04
C ALA A 76 15.55 -4.20 -26.38
N CYS A 77 15.46 -4.14 -25.05
CA CYS A 77 14.40 -4.79 -24.26
C CYS A 77 13.18 -3.89 -23.96
N ASN A 78 13.06 -2.72 -24.61
CA ASN A 78 11.98 -1.77 -24.32
C ASN A 78 10.58 -2.29 -24.64
N SER A 79 10.43 -3.18 -25.63
CA SER A 79 9.16 -3.83 -25.94
C SER A 79 8.70 -4.76 -24.81
N ALA A 80 9.59 -5.65 -24.36
CA ALA A 80 9.35 -6.53 -23.21
C ALA A 80 9.07 -5.72 -21.94
N LYS A 81 9.80 -4.61 -21.73
CA LYS A 81 9.57 -3.68 -20.63
C LYS A 81 8.15 -3.09 -20.65
N ARG A 82 7.67 -2.63 -21.81
CA ARG A 82 6.33 -2.05 -21.95
C ARG A 82 5.23 -3.07 -21.61
N ALA A 83 5.35 -4.29 -22.13
CA ALA A 83 4.42 -5.37 -21.82
C ALA A 83 4.37 -5.68 -20.31
N LEU A 84 5.53 -5.71 -19.66
CA LEU A 84 5.64 -5.90 -18.22
C LEU A 84 4.97 -4.77 -17.43
N ASP A 85 5.25 -3.51 -17.78
CA ASP A 85 4.66 -2.35 -17.11
C ASP A 85 3.13 -2.37 -17.19
N ASP A 86 2.58 -2.75 -18.33
CA ASP A 86 1.13 -2.79 -18.53
C ASP A 86 0.47 -3.95 -17.76
N CYS A 87 1.12 -5.12 -17.72
CA CYS A 87 0.67 -6.22 -16.88
C CYS A 87 0.65 -5.82 -15.40
N LEU A 88 1.74 -5.25 -14.89
CA LEU A 88 1.86 -4.85 -13.49
C LEU A 88 0.83 -3.77 -13.10
N LYS A 89 0.53 -2.83 -14.01
CA LYS A 89 -0.54 -1.85 -13.80
C LYS A 89 -1.90 -2.53 -13.70
N ALA A 90 -2.20 -3.50 -14.56
CA ALA A 90 -3.46 -4.25 -14.52
C ALA A 90 -3.57 -5.06 -13.23
N GLN A 91 -2.54 -5.82 -12.87
CA GLN A 91 -2.48 -6.58 -11.61
C GLN A 91 -2.69 -5.67 -10.40
N LYS A 92 -2.01 -4.51 -10.36
CA LYS A 92 -2.16 -3.55 -9.25
C LYS A 92 -3.59 -3.05 -9.12
N LYS A 93 -4.29 -2.81 -10.22
CA LYS A 93 -5.71 -2.39 -10.20
C LYS A 93 -6.61 -3.48 -9.63
N ILE A 94 -6.37 -4.75 -9.97
CA ILE A 94 -7.14 -5.90 -9.44
C ILE A 94 -6.95 -6.01 -7.93
N LEU A 95 -5.69 -6.11 -7.49
CA LEU A 95 -5.37 -6.26 -6.07
C LEU A 95 -5.80 -5.05 -5.24
N ALA A 96 -5.78 -3.83 -5.80
CA ALA A 96 -6.27 -2.64 -5.13
C ALA A 96 -7.77 -2.74 -4.80
N ARG A 97 -8.59 -3.27 -5.74
CA ARG A 97 -10.03 -3.48 -5.52
C ARG A 97 -10.28 -4.50 -4.41
N GLU A 98 -9.54 -5.61 -4.41
CA GLU A 98 -9.63 -6.63 -3.36
C GLU A 98 -9.25 -6.07 -1.98
N ASN A 99 -8.15 -5.32 -1.92
CA ASN A 99 -7.69 -4.69 -0.69
C ASN A 99 -8.68 -3.64 -0.18
N GLN A 100 -9.32 -2.90 -1.09
CA GLN A 100 -10.38 -1.95 -0.73
C GLN A 100 -11.57 -2.67 -0.11
N ALA A 101 -12.03 -3.78 -0.70
CA ALA A 101 -13.14 -4.57 -0.14
C ALA A 101 -12.77 -5.18 1.22
N LYS A 102 -11.55 -5.72 1.38
CA LYS A 102 -11.05 -6.23 2.66
C LYS A 102 -10.98 -5.12 3.72
N ALA A 103 -10.50 -3.93 3.34
CA ALA A 103 -10.42 -2.78 4.23
C ALA A 103 -11.80 -2.29 4.68
N GLN A 104 -12.81 -2.30 3.80
CA GLN A 104 -14.20 -1.96 4.16
C GLN A 104 -14.75 -2.94 5.19
N ARG A 105 -14.65 -4.25 4.94
CA ARG A 105 -15.09 -5.29 5.89
C ARG A 105 -14.39 -5.16 7.25
N GLN A 106 -13.10 -4.84 7.26
CA GLN A 106 -12.38 -4.63 8.51
C GLN A 106 -12.85 -3.37 9.25
N ARG A 107 -13.16 -2.28 8.52
CA ARG A 107 -13.72 -1.06 9.13
C ARG A 107 -15.08 -1.31 9.77
N GLU A 108 -15.95 -2.07 9.11
CA GLU A 108 -17.26 -2.46 9.65
C GLU A 108 -17.12 -3.29 10.93
N ARG A 109 -16.26 -4.33 10.91
CA ARG A 109 -15.97 -5.14 12.11
C ARG A 109 -15.43 -4.30 13.27
N MET A 110 -14.54 -3.36 12.99
CA MET A 110 -14.01 -2.44 14.01
C MET A 110 -15.06 -1.46 14.53
N ALA A 111 -15.98 -1.01 13.69
CA ALA A 111 -17.08 -0.14 14.12
C ALA A 111 -18.02 -0.89 15.07
N GLN A 112 -18.44 -2.11 14.70
CA GLN A 112 -19.27 -2.97 15.56
C GLN A 112 -18.60 -3.29 16.90
N ALA A 113 -17.31 -3.65 16.88
CA ALA A 113 -16.57 -3.92 18.12
C ALA A 113 -16.49 -2.69 19.05
N ARG A 114 -16.36 -1.48 18.47
CA ARG A 114 -16.37 -0.22 19.22
C ARG A 114 -17.73 0.08 19.83
N GLU A 115 -18.82 -0.20 19.13
CA GLU A 115 -20.19 -0.03 19.64
C GLU A 115 -20.46 -0.98 20.81
N ILE A 116 -20.14 -2.28 20.67
CA ILE A 116 -20.29 -3.29 21.73
C ILE A 116 -19.50 -2.91 22.98
N SER A 117 -18.28 -2.42 22.80
CA SER A 117 -17.41 -1.98 23.91
C SER A 117 -17.92 -0.70 24.59
N GLN A 118 -18.73 0.13 23.92
CA GLN A 118 -19.32 1.34 24.50
C GLN A 118 -20.65 1.06 25.21
N SER A 119 -21.33 -0.04 24.87
CA SER A 119 -22.59 -0.46 25.49
C SER A 119 -22.45 -1.39 26.69
N SER A 120 -21.23 -1.87 26.98
CA SER A 120 -20.90 -2.73 28.13
C SER A 120 -20.32 -1.89 29.27
#